data_AF-A0A368HB00-F1
#
_entry.id   AF-A0A368HB00-F1
#
_cell.length_a   1.000
_cell.length_b   1.000
_cell.length_c   1.000
_cell.angle_alpha   90.00
_cell.angle_beta   90.00
_cell.angle_gamma   90.00
#
_symmetry.space_group_name_H-M   'P 1'
#
loop_
_entity.id
_entity.type
_entity.pdbx_description
1 polymer ?
#
loop_
_entity_poly.entity_id
_entity_poly.type
_entity_poly.pdbx_seq_one_letter_code
_entity_poly.pdbx_strand_id
1 'polypeptide(L)'
;MLRPDEGPIRAAAYLNVIVAPKHVHFANYQSGAVIDVNEEISLNLTCVVPNAKPEASLTWYINGRKIEEGVQRWSSYNLNKTVSSYAALQWRPRIPYSAQGERFALS
;
A
#
# COMPACT_ATOMS: atom_id res chain seq x y z
N MET A 1 43.32 -31.12 4.79
CA MET A 1 43.04 -32.14 5.83
C MET A 1 42.79 -31.39 7.12
N LEU A 2 41.59 -31.54 7.72
CA LEU A 2 41.22 -30.95 9.01
C LEU A 2 41.97 -31.66 10.13
N ARG A 3 42.43 -30.93 11.16
CA ARG A 3 43.15 -31.53 12.28
C ARG A 3 42.16 -32.24 13.23
N PRO A 4 42.53 -33.39 13.82
CA PRO A 4 41.61 -34.19 14.66
C PRO A 4 41.18 -33.53 15.99
N ASP A 5 41.87 -32.47 16.42
CA ASP A 5 41.61 -31.68 17.63
C ASP A 5 40.67 -30.48 17.40
N GLU A 6 40.41 -30.13 16.14
CA GLU A 6 39.44 -29.11 15.77
C GLU A 6 38.05 -29.76 15.66
N GLY A 7 37.20 -29.50 16.65
CA GLY A 7 35.79 -29.86 16.59
C GLY A 7 35.11 -29.31 15.31
N PRO A 8 33.90 -29.80 14.97
CA PRO A 8 33.24 -29.41 13.73
C PRO A 8 33.12 -27.90 13.59
N ILE A 9 33.50 -27.36 12.43
CA ILE A 9 33.36 -25.95 12.10
C ILE A 9 31.88 -25.57 12.18
N ARG A 10 31.55 -24.63 13.07
CA ARG A 10 30.21 -24.05 13.21
C ARG A 10 30.29 -22.57 12.87
N ALA A 11 29.46 -22.12 11.94
CA ALA A 11 29.31 -20.72 11.59
C ALA A 11 27.81 -20.35 11.59
N ALA A 12 27.49 -19.16 12.06
CA ALA A 12 26.14 -18.60 11.93
C ALA A 12 25.99 -17.93 10.57
N ALA A 13 24.81 -18.07 9.96
CA ALA A 13 24.44 -17.39 8.74
C ALA A 13 23.04 -16.79 8.87
N TYR A 14 22.81 -15.67 8.19
CA TYR A 14 21.51 -14.99 8.14
C TYR A 14 20.97 -15.05 6.72
N LEU A 15 19.68 -15.38 6.58
CA LEU A 15 18.98 -15.38 5.31
C LEU A 15 18.01 -14.20 5.26
N ASN A 16 18.14 -13.36 4.22
CA ASN A 16 17.14 -12.33 3.94
C ASN A 16 16.12 -12.87 2.92
N VAL A 17 14.84 -12.87 3.29
CA VAL A 17 13.75 -13.36 2.46
C VAL A 17 12.89 -12.19 2.04
N ILE A 18 12.70 -12.03 0.73
CA ILE A 18 11.86 -11.00 0.12
C ILE A 18 10.60 -11.67 -0.43
N VAL A 19 9.45 -11.04 -0.18
CA VAL A 19 8.14 -11.50 -0.65
C VAL A 19 7.51 -10.34 -1.41
N ALA A 20 7.35 -10.52 -2.73
CA ALA A 20 6.72 -9.52 -3.57
C ALA A 20 5.22 -9.40 -3.23
N PRO A 21 4.65 -8.18 -3.22
CA PRO A 21 3.20 -7.98 -3.17
C PRO A 21 2.49 -8.74 -4.29
N LYS A 22 1.44 -9.49 -3.95
CA LYS A 22 0.67 -10.27 -4.95
C LYS A 22 -0.44 -9.47 -5.61
N HIS A 23 -1.04 -8.54 -4.88
CA HIS A 23 -2.14 -7.72 -5.35
C HIS A 23 -2.24 -6.46 -4.49
N VAL A 24 -2.89 -5.45 -5.06
CA VAL A 24 -3.22 -4.18 -4.40
C VAL A 24 -4.70 -3.95 -4.61
N HIS A 25 -5.42 -3.54 -3.57
CA HIS A 25 -6.86 -3.32 -3.65
C HIS A 25 -7.30 -2.24 -2.67
N PHE A 26 -8.50 -1.71 -2.90
CA PHE A 26 -9.16 -0.86 -1.92
C PHE A 26 -10.05 -1.71 -1.01
N ALA A 27 -9.98 -1.49 0.30
CA ALA A 27 -10.64 -2.36 1.30
C ALA A 27 -12.16 -2.49 1.09
N ASN A 28 -12.82 -1.43 0.61
CA ASN A 28 -14.27 -1.35 0.49
C ASN A 28 -14.77 -1.19 -0.96
N TYR A 29 -13.89 -1.37 -1.94
CA TYR A 29 -14.25 -1.18 -3.35
C TYR A 29 -13.82 -2.38 -4.19
N GLN A 30 -14.69 -2.76 -5.12
CA GLN A 30 -14.36 -3.77 -6.11
C GLN A 30 -13.35 -3.20 -7.11
N SER A 31 -12.45 -4.06 -7.59
CA SER A 31 -11.50 -3.67 -8.63
C SER A 31 -12.25 -3.25 -9.90
N GLY A 32 -11.88 -2.11 -10.47
CA GLY A 32 -12.54 -1.54 -11.64
C GLY A 32 -13.89 -0.87 -11.38
N ALA A 33 -14.33 -0.74 -10.11
CA ALA A 33 -15.53 0.01 -9.78
C ALA A 33 -15.34 1.51 -10.02
N VAL A 34 -16.36 2.15 -10.57
CA VAL A 34 -16.45 3.63 -10.60
C VAL A 34 -16.88 4.09 -9.21
N ILE A 35 -16.14 5.04 -8.65
CA ILE A 35 -16.46 5.65 -7.37
C ILE A 35 -17.14 6.98 -7.64
N ASP A 36 -18.41 7.09 -7.26
CA ASP A 36 -19.14 8.34 -7.34
C ASP A 36 -18.64 9.30 -6.25
N VAL A 37 -18.27 10.50 -6.68
CA VAL A 37 -17.71 11.55 -5.82
C VAL A 37 -18.67 12.73 -5.82
N ASN A 38 -19.06 13.17 -4.62
CA ASN A 38 -19.93 14.32 -4.42
C ASN A 38 -19.14 15.46 -3.77
N GLU A 39 -19.33 16.69 -4.26
CA GLU A 39 -18.56 17.89 -3.89
C GLU A 39 -18.57 18.25 -2.40
N GLU A 40 -19.51 17.72 -1.63
CA GLU A 40 -19.64 18.02 -0.19
C GLU A 40 -19.31 16.82 0.71
N ILE A 41 -19.04 15.64 0.12
CA ILE A 41 -18.85 14.40 0.87
C ILE A 41 -17.37 14.03 0.86
N SER A 42 -16.77 13.95 2.05
CA SER A 42 -15.40 13.44 2.17
C SER A 42 -15.36 11.96 1.77
N LEU A 43 -14.53 11.65 0.78
CA LEU A 43 -14.29 10.29 0.33
C LEU A 43 -13.17 9.68 1.17
N ASN A 44 -13.44 8.52 1.79
CA ASN A 44 -12.46 7.77 2.55
C ASN A 44 -12.08 6.51 1.77
N LEU A 45 -10.87 6.50 1.22
CA LEU A 45 -10.33 5.35 0.51
C LEU A 45 -9.22 4.72 1.32
N THR A 46 -9.21 3.39 1.43
CA THR A 46 -8.10 2.67 2.09
C THR A 46 -7.49 1.71 1.09
N CYS A 47 -6.25 1.97 0.70
CA CYS A 47 -5.44 1.07 -0.12
C CYS A 47 -4.77 0.01 0.76
N VAL A 48 -4.79 -1.24 0.32
CA VAL A 48 -4.29 -2.40 1.06
C VAL A 48 -3.32 -3.20 0.20
N VAL A 49 -2.16 -3.51 0.77
CA VAL A 49 -1.14 -4.39 0.18
C VAL A 49 -0.82 -5.48 1.20
N PRO A 50 -1.40 -6.68 1.05
CA PRO A 50 -1.23 -7.74 2.03
C PRO A 50 0.04 -8.56 1.76
N ASN A 51 0.65 -9.05 2.85
CA ASN A 51 1.68 -10.08 2.84
C ASN A 51 2.96 -9.79 2.03
N ALA A 52 3.46 -8.54 2.05
CA ALA A 52 4.74 -8.17 1.45
C ALA A 52 5.89 -8.31 2.44
N LYS A 53 7.12 -8.50 1.94
CA LYS A 53 8.33 -8.40 2.76
C LYS A 53 9.49 -7.84 1.93
N PRO A 54 10.10 -6.69 2.29
CA PRO A 54 9.78 -5.84 3.44
C PRO A 54 8.41 -5.15 3.31
N GLU A 55 8.06 -4.31 4.28
CA GLU A 55 6.85 -3.47 4.23
C GLU A 55 6.75 -2.72 2.90
N ALA A 56 5.56 -2.74 2.28
CA ALA A 56 5.33 -2.07 1.02
C ALA A 56 5.16 -0.55 1.20
N SER A 57 5.73 0.23 0.26
CA SER A 57 5.54 1.67 0.21
C SER A 57 4.31 2.02 -0.63
N LEU A 58 3.42 2.86 -0.08
CA LEU A 58 2.16 3.25 -0.69
C LEU A 58 2.12 4.75 -0.94
N THR A 59 1.86 5.14 -2.19
CA THR A 59 1.77 6.53 -2.62
C THR A 59 0.45 6.79 -3.35
N TRP A 60 -0.22 7.87 -2.97
CA TRP A 60 -1.46 8.31 -3.60
C TRP A 60 -1.19 9.29 -4.74
N TYR A 61 -1.90 9.10 -5.85
CA TYR A 61 -1.92 10.02 -6.97
C TYR A 61 -3.36 10.34 -7.37
N ILE A 62 -3.64 11.60 -7.66
CA ILE A 62 -4.90 12.07 -8.24
C ILE A 62 -4.56 12.93 -9.45
N ASN A 63 -5.11 12.61 -10.62
CA ASN A 63 -4.84 13.33 -11.87
C ASN A 63 -3.34 13.49 -12.16
N GLY A 64 -2.56 12.42 -11.92
CA GLY A 64 -1.10 12.40 -12.11
C GLY A 64 -0.30 13.16 -11.04
N ARG A 65 -0.96 13.83 -10.08
CA ARG A 65 -0.29 14.56 -9.01
C ARG A 65 -0.23 13.74 -7.73
N LYS A 66 0.97 13.67 -7.15
CA LYS A 66 1.18 13.01 -5.86
C LYS A 66 0.45 13.78 -4.76
N ILE A 67 -0.31 13.06 -3.94
CA ILE A 67 -1.05 13.60 -2.80
C ILE A 67 -0.45 13.05 -1.51
N GLU A 68 -0.20 13.94 -0.55
CA GLU A 68 0.22 13.58 0.82
C GLU A 68 -0.74 14.15 1.87
N GLU A 69 -1.48 15.21 1.54
CA GLU A 69 -2.49 15.78 2.43
C GLU A 69 -3.64 14.78 2.63
N GLY A 70 -4.07 14.59 3.89
CA GLY A 70 -5.14 13.65 4.23
C GLY A 70 -4.75 12.17 4.12
N VAL A 71 -3.47 11.85 3.89
CA VAL A 71 -2.99 10.46 3.80
C VAL A 71 -2.51 9.96 5.17
N GLN A 72 -3.05 8.83 5.61
CA GLN A 72 -2.62 8.09 6.80
C GLN A 72 -2.06 6.73 6.40
N ARG A 73 -0.89 6.35 6.93
CA ARG A 73 -0.21 5.09 6.59
C ARG A 73 0.04 4.27 7.83
N TRP A 74 -0.16 2.97 7.73
CA TRP A 74 0.13 2.03 8.81
C TRP A 74 0.44 0.64 8.25
N SER A 75 0.99 -0.21 9.12
CA SER A 75 1.31 -1.59 8.78
C SER A 75 0.90 -2.55 9.90
N SER A 76 0.69 -3.80 9.50
CA SER A 76 0.39 -4.90 10.42
C SER A 76 1.32 -6.08 10.12
N TYR A 77 1.93 -6.62 11.16
CA TYR A 77 2.84 -7.77 11.04
C TYR A 77 2.06 -9.08 11.12
N ASN A 78 2.29 -9.96 10.15
CA ASN A 78 1.63 -11.25 10.06
C ASN A 78 2.45 -12.36 10.75
N LEU A 79 1.78 -13.43 11.20
CA LEU A 79 2.43 -14.61 11.81
C LEU A 79 3.46 -15.29 10.87
N ASN A 80 3.24 -15.21 9.56
CA ASN A 80 4.16 -15.70 8.53
C ASN A 80 5.39 -14.77 8.29
N LYS A 81 5.60 -13.78 9.17
CA LYS A 81 6.69 -12.78 9.11
C LYS A 81 6.66 -11.86 7.89
N THR A 82 5.54 -11.80 7.18
CA THR A 82 5.27 -10.76 6.17
C THR A 82 4.56 -9.58 6.83
N VAL A 83 4.41 -8.49 6.09
CA VAL A 83 3.78 -7.25 6.53
C VAL A 83 2.65 -6.91 5.57
N SER A 84 1.50 -6.55 6.12
CA SER A 84 0.39 -5.95 5.39
C SER A 84 0.46 -4.43 5.55
N SER A 85 0.56 -3.70 4.46
CA SER A 85 0.68 -2.24 4.44
C SER A 85 -0.63 -1.59 4.02
N TYR A 86 -0.91 -0.43 4.60
CA TYR A 86 -2.16 0.29 4.39
C TYR A 86 -1.89 1.78 4.17
N ALA A 87 -2.68 2.40 3.29
CA ALA A 87 -2.70 3.84 3.12
C ALA A 87 -4.15 4.32 2.96
N ALA A 88 -4.68 5.00 3.97
CA ALA A 88 -5.96 5.69 3.87
C ALA A 88 -5.76 7.10 3.33
N LEU A 89 -6.68 7.53 2.46
CA LEU A 89 -6.81 8.88 1.97
C LEU A 89 -8.19 9.39 2.36
N GLN A 90 -8.22 10.44 3.16
CA GLN A 90 -9.41 11.26 3.38
C GLN A 90 -9.37 12.41 2.38
N TRP A 91 -10.06 12.25 1.26
CA TRP A 91 -10.09 13.24 0.20
C TRP A 91 -11.37 14.07 0.25
N ARG A 92 -11.24 15.39 0.24
CA ARG A 92 -12.35 16.32 0.05
C ARG A 92 -12.18 16.99 -1.32
N PRO A 93 -12.98 16.63 -2.33
CA PRO A 93 -12.90 17.26 -3.64
C PRO A 93 -13.20 18.76 -3.51
N ARG A 94 -12.27 19.59 -3.96
CA ARG A 94 -12.55 21.01 -4.22
C ARG A 94 -12.70 21.16 -5.72
N ILE A 95 -13.92 21.00 -6.22
CA ILE A 95 -14.18 21.21 -7.64
C ILE A 95 -14.19 22.72 -7.88
N PRO A 96 -13.34 23.26 -8.76
CA PRO A 96 -13.44 24.66 -9.15
C PRO A 96 -14.79 24.87 -9.85
N TYR A 97 -15.49 25.96 -9.53
CA TYR A 97 -16.83 26.29 -10.04
C TYR A 97 -16.98 26.16 -11.58
N SER A 98 -15.89 26.23 -12.34
CA SER A 98 -15.87 26.04 -13.80
C SER A 98 -16.05 24.59 -14.28
N ALA A 99 -16.03 23.60 -13.38
CA ALA A 99 -16.11 22.16 -13.70
C ALA A 99 -17.42 21.50 -13.21
N GLN A 100 -18.32 22.27 -12.61
CA GLN A 100 -19.65 21.80 -12.22
C GLN A 100 -20.50 21.53 -13.47
N GLY A 101 -20.45 20.29 -13.96
CA GLY A 101 -21.22 19.84 -15.12
C GLY A 101 -20.59 18.72 -15.95
N GLU A 102 -19.30 18.40 -15.76
CA GLU A 102 -18.62 17.37 -16.54
C GLU A 102 -18.45 16.06 -15.76
N ARG A 103 -18.88 14.95 -16.35
CA ARG A 103 -18.69 13.59 -15.81
C ARG A 103 -17.20 13.23 -15.93
N PHE A 104 -16.49 13.19 -14.80
CA PHE A 104 -15.10 12.74 -14.76
C PHE A 104 -15.03 11.22 -14.86
N ALA A 105 -14.71 10.70 -16.05
CA ALA A 105 -14.26 9.32 -16.21
C ALA A 105 -12.77 9.24 -15.83
N LEU A 106 -12.44 8.44 -14.81
CA LEU A 106 -11.06 8.12 -14.48
C LEU A 106 -10.58 7.02 -15.44
N SER A 107 -9.68 7.37 -16.36
CA SER A 107 -8.97 6.45 -17.25
C SER A 107 -7.78 5.79 -16.57
#